data_AF-A0A5P3AT12-F1
#
_entry.id   AF-A0A5P3AT12-F1
#
_cell.length_a   1.000
_cell.length_b   1.000
_cell.length_c   1.000
_cell.angle_alpha   90.00
_cell.angle_beta   90.00
_cell.angle_gamma   90.00
#
_symmetry.space_group_name_H-M   'P 1'
#
loop_
_entity.id
_entity.type
_entity.pdbx_description
1 polymer ?
#
loop_
_entity_poly.entity_id
_entity_poly.type
_entity_poly.pdbx_seq_one_letter_code
_entity_poly.pdbx_strand_id
1 'polypeptide(L)' 'MIKEYGTLNNRQYVLTSNLTFSSLSTAAMFCLGRPTNGWNEWKDKDGNTLDSVFRKQLK' A
#
# COMPACT_ATOMS: atom_id res chain seq x y z
N MET A 1 -7.45 7.56 12.88
CA MET A 1 -6.65 6.88 11.83
C MET A 1 -5.15 7.10 12.01
N ILE A 2 -4.43 8.02 11.35
CA ILE A 2 -2.94 8.09 11.51
C ILE A 2 -2.47 8.29 12.97
N LYS A 3 -3.22 9.06 13.78
CA LYS A 3 -2.91 9.26 15.22
C LYS A 3 -3.08 8.01 16.09
N GLU A 4 -3.85 7.01 15.64
CA GLU A 4 -4.06 5.75 16.36
C GLU A 4 -2.99 4.70 16.02
N TYR A 5 -2.40 4.79 14.82
CA TYR A 5 -1.46 3.78 14.29
C TYR A 5 -0.04 4.32 14.12
N GLY A 6 0.21 5.56 14.50
CA GLY A 6 1.50 6.21 14.32
C GLY A 6 1.77 7.30 15.35
N THR A 7 3.05 7.64 15.45
CA THR A 7 3.56 8.67 16.36
C THR A 7 4.07 9.86 15.56
N LEU A 8 3.91 11.06 16.11
CA LEU A 8 4.46 12.27 15.52
C LEU A 8 5.96 12.36 15.86
N ASN A 9 6.81 12.31 14.84
CA ASN A 9 8.26 12.46 14.95
C ASN A 9 8.72 13.56 13.98
N ASN A 10 9.35 14.61 14.51
CA ASN A 10 9.93 15.70 13.69
C ASN A 10 8.99 16.25 12.61
N ARG A 11 7.71 16.49 12.98
CA ARG A 11 6.62 17.00 12.12
C ARG A 11 6.09 16.01 11.07
N GLN A 12 6.54 14.77 11.09
CA GLN A 12 6.01 13.70 10.24
C GLN A 12 5.38 12.62 11.11
N TYR A 13 4.32 11.98 10.62
CA TYR A 13 3.78 10.81 11.31
C TYR A 13 4.50 9.56 10.81
N VAL A 14 5.00 8.78 11.75
CA VAL A 14 5.59 7.47 11.49
C VAL A 14 4.59 6.41 11.92
N LEU A 15 4.21 5.51 11.01
CA LEU A 15 3.39 4.36 11.36
C LEU A 15 4.21 3.41 12.24
N THR A 16 3.67 3.09 13.41
CA THR A 16 4.28 2.17 14.40
C THR A 16 3.52 0.86 14.54
N SER A 17 2.36 0.76 13.88
CA SER A 17 1.48 -0.40 13.90
C SER A 17 1.00 -0.73 12.48
N ASN A 18 0.66 -2.00 12.25
CA ASN A 18 0.13 -2.44 10.97
C ASN A 18 -1.28 -1.87 10.72
N LEU A 19 -1.53 -1.44 9.49
CA LEU A 19 -2.82 -0.97 9.01
C LEU A 19 -3.38 -1.94 7.97
N THR A 20 -4.59 -2.42 8.19
CA THR A 20 -5.32 -3.23 7.22
C THR A 20 -6.27 -2.34 6.43
N PHE A 21 -6.26 -2.46 5.11
CA PHE A 21 -7.15 -1.71 4.22
C PHE A 21 -8.13 -2.67 3.52
N SER A 22 -9.31 -2.15 3.17
CA SER A 22 -10.33 -2.90 2.45
C SER A 22 -9.96 -3.25 1.01
N SER A 23 -8.94 -2.59 0.44
CA SER A 23 -8.43 -2.90 -0.90
C SER A 23 -6.97 -2.51 -1.08
N LEU A 24 -6.31 -3.17 -2.05
CA LEU A 24 -4.94 -2.85 -2.49
C LEU A 24 -4.82 -1.40 -2.98
N SER A 25 -5.84 -0.87 -3.64
CA SER A 25 -5.87 0.52 -4.13
C SER A 25 -5.99 1.52 -3.00
N THR A 26 -6.78 1.22 -1.96
CA THR A 26 -6.88 2.08 -0.76
C THR A 26 -5.54 2.16 -0.03
N ALA A 27 -4.84 1.03 0.11
CA ALA A 27 -3.51 1.00 0.70
C ALA A 27 -2.49 1.80 -0.13
N ALA A 28 -2.52 1.67 -1.46
CA ALA A 28 -1.60 2.41 -2.33
C ALA A 28 -1.89 3.91 -2.34
N MET A 29 -3.18 4.30 -2.33
CA MET A 29 -3.60 5.70 -2.22
C MET A 29 -3.13 6.34 -0.91
N PHE A 30 -3.18 5.58 0.20
CA PHE A 30 -2.67 6.03 1.49
C PHE A 30 -1.18 6.40 1.42
N CYS A 31 -0.35 5.61 0.73
CA CYS A 31 1.08 5.88 0.57
C CYS A 31 1.38 6.99 -0.44
N LEU A 32 0.64 7.05 -1.54
CA LEU A 32 0.98 7.90 -2.70
C LEU A 32 0.22 9.23 -2.75
N GLY A 33 -0.84 9.40 -1.93
CA GLY A 33 -1.64 10.61 -1.89
C GLY A 33 -2.44 10.90 -3.16
N ARG A 34 -2.63 9.90 -4.05
CA ARG A 34 -3.38 10.04 -5.30
C ARG A 34 -4.18 8.78 -5.63
N PRO A 35 -5.29 8.89 -6.40
CA PRO A 35 -5.96 7.74 -6.97
C PRO A 35 -4.99 6.85 -7.74
N THR A 36 -5.02 5.55 -7.48
CA THR A 36 -4.12 4.60 -8.13
C THR A 36 -4.72 3.18 -8.18
N ASN A 37 -4.19 2.36 -9.07
CA ASN A 37 -4.49 0.95 -9.19
C ASN A 37 -3.47 0.12 -8.39
N GLY A 38 -3.88 -0.37 -7.22
CA GLY A 38 -3.01 -1.16 -6.33
C GLY A 38 -2.40 -2.39 -7.01
N TRP A 39 -3.07 -2.99 -7.99
CA TRP A 39 -2.53 -4.14 -8.71
C TRP A 39 -1.24 -3.87 -9.48
N ASN A 40 -1.00 -2.61 -9.86
CA ASN A 40 0.19 -2.18 -10.60
C ASN A 40 1.26 -1.53 -9.70
N GLU A 41 0.85 -0.94 -8.58
CA GLU A 41 1.77 -0.20 -7.69
C GLU A 41 2.59 -1.13 -6.79
N TRP A 42 1.96 -2.21 -6.29
CA TRP A 42 2.63 -3.16 -5.42
C TRP A 42 3.50 -4.12 -6.23
N LYS A 43 4.80 -4.10 -5.95
CA LYS A 43 5.82 -4.91 -6.65
C LYS A 43 6.64 -5.73 -5.66
N ASP A 44 7.04 -6.92 -6.09
CA ASP A 44 8.04 -7.71 -5.38
C ASP A 44 9.46 -7.14 -5.58
N LYS A 45 10.46 -7.80 -4.98
CA LYS A 45 11.88 -7.42 -5.08
C LYS A 45 12.43 -7.47 -6.51
N ASP A 46 11.80 -8.22 -7.41
CA ASP A 46 12.20 -8.40 -8.79
C ASP A 46 11.41 -7.46 -9.74
N GLY A 47 10.50 -6.64 -9.19
CA GLY A 47 9.71 -5.65 -9.92
C GLY A 47 8.39 -6.18 -10.48
N ASN A 48 8.02 -7.43 -10.20
CA ASN A 48 6.76 -8.01 -10.68
C ASN A 48 5.58 -7.45 -9.92
N THR A 49 4.53 -7.05 -10.62
CA THR A 49 3.32 -6.49 -10.00
C THR A 49 2.42 -7.58 -9.44
N LEU A 50 1.57 -7.26 -8.46
CA LEU A 50 0.54 -8.20 -7.97
C LEU A 50 -0.35 -8.73 -9.10
N ASP A 51 -0.66 -7.91 -10.12
CA ASP A 51 -1.43 -8.33 -11.29
C ASP A 51 -0.72 -9.48 -12.03
N SER A 52 0.59 -9.36 -12.23
CA SER A 52 1.40 -10.37 -12.92
C SER A 52 1.53 -11.67 -12.12
N VAL A 53 1.63 -11.58 -10.80
CA VAL A 53 1.85 -12.74 -9.92
C VAL A 53 0.55 -13.50 -9.65
N PHE A 54 -0.56 -12.80 -9.39
CA PHE A 54 -1.78 -13.45 -8.88
C PHE A 54 -2.91 -13.56 -9.90
N ARG A 55 -3.02 -12.64 -10.87
CA ARG A 55 -4.14 -12.62 -11.81
C ARG A 55 -3.80 -13.21 -13.16
N LYS A 56 -2.62 -12.86 -13.70
CA LYS A 56 -2.19 -13.31 -15.03
C LYS A 56 -1.71 -14.77 -15.09
N GLN A 57 -1.56 -15.43 -13.94
CA GLN A 57 -1.26 -16.86 -13.86
C GLN A 57 -2.50 -17.76 -13.97
N LEU A 58 -3.70 -17.19 -13.84
CA LEU A 58 -4.96 -17.90 -14.02
C LEU A 58 -5.26 -17.97 -15.53
N LYS A 59 -4.74 -18.99 -16.20
CA LYS A 59 -5.14 -19.38 -17.56
C LYS A 59 -5.93 -20.67 -17.51
#